data_AF-A0A365D5B0-F1
#
_entry.id   AF-A0A365D5B0-F1
#
_cell.length_a   1.000
_cell.length_b   1.000
_cell.length_c   1.000
_cell.angle_alpha   90.00
_cell.angle_beta   90.00
_cell.angle_gamma   90.00
#
_symmetry.space_group_name_H-M   'P 1'
#
loop_
_entity.id
_entity.type
_entity.pdbx_description
1 polymer ?
#
loop_
_entity_poly.entity_id
_entity_poly.type
_entity_poly.pdbx_seq_one_letter_code
_entity_poly.pdbx_strand_id
1 'polypeptide(L)'
;MSFSRSLAWLACIAGIVHAGFSLYWALGGRWLVATVGQWAVQLSVEAPIEAGLVLGLVGIGKLLAATIPVVVAYDRMPWRRFWRAVSWAGGLLLVSYGGVNTVVSSAVLGGLIHPSGGYDLNAMIGHAWLWDPLFLLWGTALVISLWTSRRSSPVIA
;
A
#
# COMPACT_ATOMS: atom_id res chain seq x y z
N MET A 1 15.26 -6.63 18.10
CA MET A 1 14.32 -7.31 17.17
C MET A 1 15.11 -7.97 16.06
N SER A 2 14.68 -9.14 15.55
CA SER A 2 15.29 -9.74 14.34
C SER A 2 15.04 -8.84 13.13
N PHE A 3 15.98 -8.79 12.18
CA PHE A 3 15.89 -7.98 10.96
C PHE A 3 14.56 -8.18 10.20
N SER A 4 14.12 -9.44 10.06
CA SER A 4 12.84 -9.76 9.41
C SER A 4 11.65 -9.13 10.14
N ARG A 5 11.68 -9.07 11.48
CA ARG A 5 10.61 -8.44 12.28
C ARG A 5 10.64 -6.93 12.17
N SER A 6 11.81 -6.31 12.13
CA SER A 6 11.94 -4.87 11.87
C SER A 6 11.33 -4.49 10.50
N LEU A 7 11.57 -5.30 9.47
CA LEU A 7 10.97 -5.12 8.14
C LEU A 7 9.45 -5.32 8.15
N ALA A 8 8.93 -6.29 8.91
CA ALA A 8 7.49 -6.48 9.06
C ALA A 8 6.84 -5.26 9.74
N TRP A 9 7.50 -4.65 10.72
CA TRP A 9 7.03 -3.42 11.34
C TRP A 9 7.10 -2.22 10.40
N LEU A 10 8.16 -2.08 9.61
CA LEU A 10 8.25 -1.04 8.58
C LEU A 10 7.10 -1.14 7.57
N ALA A 11 6.82 -2.36 7.09
CA ALA A 11 5.67 -2.66 6.25
C ALA A 11 4.34 -2.29 6.93
N CYS A 12 4.19 -2.66 8.21
CA CYS A 12 3.00 -2.35 9.01
C CYS A 12 2.77 -0.84 9.14
N ILE A 13 3.80 -0.08 9.48
CA ILE A 13 3.72 1.39 9.63
C ILE A 13 3.31 2.02 8.30
N ALA A 14 3.98 1.66 7.20
CA ALA A 14 3.62 2.17 5.86
C ALA A 14 2.17 1.83 5.48
N GLY A 15 1.73 0.60 5.75
CA GLY A 15 0.37 0.16 5.51
C GLY A 15 -0.68 0.85 6.39
N ILE A 16 -0.36 1.12 7.66
CA ILE A 16 -1.22 1.88 8.58
C ILE A 16 -1.38 3.32 8.10
N VAL A 17 -0.33 3.97 7.60
CA VAL A 17 -0.45 5.31 7.01
C VAL A 17 -1.43 5.29 5.83
N HIS A 18 -1.28 4.33 4.92
CA HIS A 18 -2.21 4.12 3.79
C HIS A 18 -3.66 3.85 4.22
N ALA A 19 -3.84 2.99 5.22
CA ALA A 19 -5.15 2.67 5.79
C ALA A 19 -5.76 3.90 6.47
N GLY A 20 -4.98 4.64 7.24
CA GLY A 20 -5.38 5.83 7.96
C GLY A 20 -5.93 6.91 7.04
N PHE A 21 -5.26 7.19 5.91
CA PHE A 21 -5.79 8.11 4.91
C PHE A 21 -7.07 7.60 4.26
N SER A 22 -7.15 6.30 3.95
CA SER A 22 -8.37 5.72 3.38
C SER A 22 -9.56 5.86 4.34
N LEU A 23 -9.36 5.60 5.63
CA LEU A 23 -10.38 5.76 6.68
C LEU A 23 -10.71 7.24 6.94
N TYR A 24 -9.71 8.12 6.91
CA TYR A 24 -9.92 9.57 7.04
C TYR A 24 -10.80 10.10 5.91
N TRP A 25 -10.54 9.69 4.67
CA TRP A 25 -11.37 10.04 3.52
C TRP A 25 -12.75 9.39 3.59
N ALA A 26 -12.85 8.17 4.13
CA ALA A 26 -14.13 7.52 4.37
C ALA A 26 -15.04 8.31 5.32
N LEU A 27 -14.45 9.06 6.26
CA LEU A 27 -15.14 9.94 7.20
C LEU A 27 -15.38 11.36 6.64
N GLY A 28 -15.16 11.58 5.35
CA GLY A 28 -15.38 12.87 4.67
C GLY A 28 -14.16 13.81 4.69
N GLY A 29 -13.00 13.32 5.13
CA GLY A 29 -11.75 14.05 5.04
C GLY A 29 -11.39 14.37 3.58
N ARG A 30 -10.89 15.59 3.32
CA ARG A 30 -10.53 16.04 1.95
C ARG A 30 -9.04 16.27 1.75
N TRP A 31 -8.27 16.22 2.83
CA TRP A 31 -6.83 16.47 2.75
C TRP A 31 -6.16 15.43 1.85
N LEU A 32 -5.37 15.89 0.89
CA LEU A 32 -4.66 15.07 -0.11
C LEU A 32 -5.56 14.17 -1.00
N VAL A 33 -6.88 14.30 -0.99
CA VAL A 33 -7.74 13.53 -1.93
C VAL A 33 -7.42 13.89 -3.38
N ALA A 34 -7.11 15.16 -3.66
CA ALA A 34 -6.72 15.61 -4.99
C ALA A 34 -5.46 14.92 -5.53
N THR A 35 -4.60 14.37 -4.66
CA THR A 35 -3.40 13.64 -5.09
C THR A 35 -3.67 12.17 -5.41
N VAL A 36 -4.88 11.67 -5.11
CA VAL A 36 -5.40 10.39 -5.61
C VAL A 36 -6.00 10.56 -7.01
N GLY A 37 -6.49 11.76 -7.32
CA GLY A 37 -6.97 12.19 -8.63
C GLY A 37 -8.37 12.83 -8.60
N GLN A 38 -8.67 13.63 -9.63
CA GLN A 38 -9.97 14.32 -9.73
C GLN A 38 -11.19 13.40 -9.60
N TRP A 39 -11.10 12.16 -10.08
CA TRP A 39 -12.21 11.21 -9.97
C TRP A 39 -12.59 10.94 -8.50
N ALA A 40 -11.60 10.85 -7.61
CA ALA A 40 -11.83 10.60 -6.19
C ALA A 40 -12.45 11.83 -5.52
N VAL A 41 -12.05 13.04 -5.95
CA VAL A 41 -12.68 14.29 -5.52
C VAL A 41 -14.15 14.33 -5.96
N GLN A 42 -14.42 14.05 -7.24
CA GLN A 42 -15.78 14.04 -7.80
C GLN A 42 -16.68 13.04 -7.09
N LEU A 43 -16.23 11.78 -6.95
CA LEU A 43 -17.00 10.75 -6.26
C LEU A 43 -17.29 11.14 -4.80
N SER A 44 -16.36 11.80 -4.11
CA SER A 44 -16.57 12.28 -2.73
C SER A 44 -17.64 13.37 -2.61
N VAL A 45 -17.93 14.08 -3.70
CA VAL A 45 -18.94 15.15 -3.75
C VAL A 45 -20.28 14.60 -4.25
N GLU A 46 -20.26 13.78 -5.29
CA GLU A 46 -21.45 13.26 -5.96
C GLU A 46 -22.12 12.12 -5.17
N ALA A 47 -21.33 11.23 -4.56
CA ALA A 47 -21.81 10.04 -3.86
C ALA A 47 -21.08 9.82 -2.53
N PRO A 48 -21.20 10.74 -1.56
CA PRO A 48 -20.38 10.75 -0.34
C PRO A 48 -20.54 9.49 0.52
N ILE A 49 -21.75 8.92 0.59
CA ILE A 49 -22.01 7.69 1.38
C ILE A 49 -21.34 6.48 0.72
N GLU A 50 -21.49 6.33 -0.60
CA GLU A 50 -20.87 5.23 -1.34
C GLU A 50 -19.35 5.32 -1.31
N ALA A 51 -18.80 6.51 -1.56
CA ALA A 51 -17.37 6.78 -1.40
C ALA A 51 -16.89 6.42 0.00
N GLY A 52 -17.63 6.83 1.03
CA GLY A 52 -17.36 6.52 2.43
C GLY A 52 -17.30 5.02 2.71
N LEU A 53 -18.30 4.26 2.26
CA LEU A 53 -18.36 2.82 2.44
C LEU A 53 -17.22 2.09 1.74
N VAL A 54 -16.95 2.43 0.47
CA VAL A 54 -15.86 1.82 -0.31
C VAL A 54 -14.51 2.12 0.32
N LEU A 55 -14.24 3.38 0.65
CA LEU A 55 -12.98 3.79 1.29
C LEU A 55 -12.83 3.19 2.69
N GLY A 56 -13.93 3.04 3.43
CA GLY A 56 -13.97 2.37 4.72
C GLY A 56 -13.56 0.90 4.62
N LEU A 57 -14.16 0.16 3.69
CA LEU A 57 -13.82 -1.23 3.42
C LEU A 57 -12.36 -1.38 2.96
N VAL A 58 -11.90 -0.52 2.05
CA VAL A 58 -10.51 -0.48 1.60
C VAL A 58 -9.56 -0.17 2.75
N GLY A 59 -9.90 0.78 3.62
CA GLY A 59 -9.13 1.14 4.80
C GLY A 59 -8.99 -0.01 5.79
N ILE A 60 -10.09 -0.69 6.12
CA ILE A 60 -10.09 -1.89 6.97
C ILE A 60 -9.24 -3.00 6.33
N GLY A 61 -9.43 -3.25 5.03
CA GLY A 61 -8.65 -4.25 4.29
C GLY A 61 -7.15 -3.96 4.33
N LYS A 62 -6.75 -2.70 4.13
CA LYS A 62 -5.35 -2.26 4.25
C LYS A 62 -4.83 -2.43 5.67
N LEU A 63 -5.62 -2.09 6.69
CA LEU A 63 -5.22 -2.23 8.09
C LEU A 63 -4.96 -3.70 8.46
N LEU A 64 -5.83 -4.60 8.02
CA LEU A 64 -5.65 -6.04 8.18
C LEU A 64 -4.41 -6.52 7.42
N ALA A 65 -4.26 -6.12 6.15
CA ALA A 65 -3.09 -6.46 5.34
C ALA A 65 -1.77 -5.94 5.94
N ALA A 66 -1.79 -4.83 6.66
CA ALA A 66 -0.62 -4.24 7.31
C ALA A 66 -0.26 -4.95 8.62
N THR A 67 -1.26 -5.33 9.42
CA THR A 67 -1.09 -5.87 10.77
C THR A 67 -0.91 -7.39 10.82
N ILE A 68 -1.62 -8.16 9.97
CA ILE A 68 -1.52 -9.63 9.94
C ILE A 68 -0.08 -10.12 9.72
N PRO A 69 0.73 -9.56 8.79
CA PRO A 69 2.10 -9.99 8.60
C PRO A 69 2.97 -9.87 9.86
N VAL A 70 2.72 -8.86 10.70
CA VAL A 70 3.41 -8.70 11.99
C VAL A 70 3.05 -9.87 12.90
N VAL A 71 1.76 -10.16 13.09
CA VAL A 71 1.31 -11.30 13.92
C VAL A 71 1.89 -12.63 13.42
N VAL A 72 1.96 -12.80 12.10
CA VAL A 72 2.61 -13.94 11.42
C VAL A 72 4.11 -14.01 11.72
N ALA A 73 4.82 -12.87 11.79
CA ALA A 73 6.25 -12.80 12.09
C ALA A 73 6.61 -13.11 13.56
N TYR A 74 5.63 -13.12 14.46
CA TYR A 74 5.76 -13.56 15.85
C TYR A 74 5.22 -15.00 16.07
N ASP A 75 4.85 -15.70 15.00
CA ASP A 75 4.31 -17.07 15.03
C ASP A 75 3.05 -17.20 15.92
N ARG A 76 2.25 -16.13 16.01
CA ARG A 76 1.01 -16.08 16.81
C ARG A 76 -0.27 -16.29 15.99
N MET A 77 -0.16 -16.50 14.68
CA MET A 77 -1.30 -16.60 13.77
C MET A 77 -1.62 -18.06 13.42
N PRO A 78 -2.88 -18.53 13.57
CA PRO A 78 -3.30 -19.82 13.02
C PRO A 78 -3.18 -19.83 11.49
N TRP A 79 -3.06 -21.02 10.88
CA TRP A 79 -2.88 -21.20 9.42
C TRP A 79 -1.77 -20.33 8.82
N ARG A 80 -0.64 -20.20 9.53
CA ARG A 80 0.50 -19.36 9.15
C ARG A 80 0.92 -19.47 7.68
N ARG A 81 0.88 -20.67 7.09
CA ARG A 81 1.23 -20.87 5.67
C ARG A 81 0.30 -20.12 4.72
N PHE A 82 -1.00 -20.13 5.00
CA PHE A 82 -2.01 -19.41 4.22
C PHE A 82 -1.75 -17.90 4.28
N TRP A 83 -1.63 -17.33 5.48
CA TRP A 83 -1.39 -15.89 5.64
C TRP A 83 -0.06 -15.45 5.03
N ARG A 84 0.99 -16.29 5.12
CA ARG A 84 2.25 -16.02 4.41
C ARG A 84 2.06 -16.01 2.90
N ALA A 85 1.27 -16.91 2.33
CA ALA A 85 0.99 -16.91 0.89
C ALA A 85 0.22 -15.66 0.47
N VAL A 86 -0.79 -15.26 1.24
CA VAL A 86 -1.53 -14.00 1.04
C VAL A 86 -0.60 -12.79 1.14
N SER A 87 0.30 -12.74 2.14
CA SER A 87 1.29 -11.68 2.27
C SER A 87 2.30 -11.64 1.12
N TRP A 88 2.69 -12.79 0.56
CA TRP A 88 3.52 -12.85 -0.64
C TRP A 88 2.79 -12.26 -1.84
N ALA A 89 1.56 -12.71 -2.11
CA ALA A 89 0.76 -12.22 -3.22
C ALA A 89 0.50 -10.71 -3.10
N GLY A 90 0.07 -10.25 -1.92
CA GLY A 90 -0.14 -8.82 -1.64
C GLY A 90 1.13 -8.00 -1.74
N GLY A 91 2.24 -8.47 -1.17
CA GLY A 91 3.53 -7.78 -1.24
C GLY A 91 4.04 -7.62 -2.68
N LEU A 92 3.96 -8.67 -3.49
CA LEU A 92 4.36 -8.61 -4.91
C LEU A 92 3.44 -7.69 -5.73
N LEU A 93 2.13 -7.71 -5.46
CA LEU A 93 1.19 -6.80 -6.08
C LEU A 93 1.53 -5.34 -5.74
N LEU A 94 1.79 -5.04 -4.47
CA LEU A 94 2.16 -3.70 -4.01
C LEU A 94 3.48 -3.21 -4.64
N VAL A 95 4.49 -4.08 -4.73
CA VAL A 95 5.76 -3.74 -5.40
C VAL A 95 5.54 -3.44 -6.87
N SER A 96 4.78 -4.29 -7.56
CA SER A 96 4.56 -4.15 -8.99
C SER A 96 3.71 -2.92 -9.30
N TYR A 97 2.58 -2.77 -8.64
CA TYR A 97 1.66 -1.65 -8.82
C TYR A 97 2.30 -0.33 -8.39
N GLY A 98 2.85 -0.28 -7.17
CA GLY A 98 3.49 0.92 -6.64
C GLY A 98 4.71 1.32 -7.47
N GLY A 99 5.58 0.37 -7.78
CA GLY A 99 6.78 0.61 -8.58
C GLY A 99 6.46 1.12 -9.99
N VAL A 100 5.55 0.47 -10.70
CA VAL A 100 5.15 0.90 -12.06
C VAL A 100 4.57 2.31 -12.03
N ASN A 101 3.61 2.59 -11.14
CA ASN A 101 2.98 3.91 -11.11
C ASN A 101 3.95 5.02 -10.67
N THR A 102 4.84 4.74 -9.71
CA THR A 102 5.89 5.69 -9.30
C THR A 102 6.78 6.05 -10.48
N VAL A 103 7.25 5.05 -11.25
CA VAL A 103 8.13 5.27 -12.40
C VAL A 103 7.40 6.01 -13.51
N VAL A 104 6.20 5.56 -13.88
CA VAL A 104 5.41 6.17 -14.97
C VAL A 104 5.06 7.61 -14.63
N SER A 105 4.55 7.88 -13.42
CA SER A 105 4.17 9.23 -13.01
C SER A 105 5.38 10.16 -12.92
N SER A 106 6.52 9.66 -12.43
CA SER A 106 7.77 10.43 -12.43
C SER A 106 8.28 10.73 -13.84
N ALA A 107 8.14 9.79 -14.77
CA ALA A 107 8.52 9.99 -16.17
C ALA A 107 7.60 11.00 -16.88
N VAL A 108 6.30 11.02 -16.56
CA VAL A 108 5.37 12.06 -17.04
C VAL A 108 5.76 13.43 -16.48
N LEU A 109 6.00 13.55 -15.17
CA LEU A 109 6.41 14.81 -14.54
C LEU A 109 7.77 15.31 -15.04
N GLY A 110 8.68 14.39 -15.35
CA GLY A 110 10.00 14.71 -15.92
C GLY A 110 9.98 15.04 -17.42
N GLY A 111 8.83 14.96 -18.09
CA GLY A 111 8.71 15.22 -19.53
C GLY A 111 9.31 14.13 -20.42
N LEU A 112 9.54 12.92 -19.91
CA LEU A 112 9.96 11.77 -20.72
C LEU A 112 8.75 11.13 -21.42
N ILE A 113 7.57 11.19 -20.80
CA ILE A 113 6.30 10.68 -21.34
C ILE A 113 5.34 11.86 -21.50
N HIS A 114 4.72 11.98 -22.66
CA HIS A 114 3.76 13.05 -22.98
C HIS A 114 2.38 12.45 -23.25
N PRO A 115 1.45 12.48 -22.26
CA PRO A 115 0.08 12.04 -22.47
C PRO A 115 -0.62 12.95 -23.49
N SER A 116 -1.23 12.36 -24.51
CA SER A 116 -1.90 13.10 -25.60
C SER A 116 -3.12 13.92 -25.14
N GLY A 117 -3.72 13.56 -24.00
CA GLY A 117 -4.88 14.26 -23.41
C GLY A 117 -4.55 15.19 -22.25
N GLY A 118 -3.27 15.46 -21.97
CA GLY A 118 -2.85 16.11 -20.73
C GLY A 118 -2.96 15.19 -19.50
N TYR A 119 -2.71 15.73 -18.30
CA TYR A 119 -2.79 14.97 -17.05
C TYR A 119 -3.15 15.88 -15.87
N ASP A 120 -3.72 15.28 -14.82
CA ASP A 120 -3.91 15.96 -13.53
C ASP A 120 -2.58 16.02 -12.78
N LEU A 121 -2.03 17.22 -12.65
CA LEU A 121 -0.74 17.46 -12.00
C LEU A 121 -0.73 16.99 -10.54
N ASN A 122 -1.81 17.23 -9.79
CA ASN A 122 -1.87 16.84 -8.38
C ASN A 122 -1.89 15.32 -8.23
N ALA A 123 -2.65 14.63 -9.10
CA ALA A 123 -2.67 13.18 -9.15
C ALA A 123 -1.28 12.62 -9.48
N MET A 124 -0.62 13.18 -10.52
CA MET A 124 0.72 12.73 -10.91
C MET A 124 1.74 12.93 -9.80
N ILE A 125 1.71 14.06 -9.08
CA ILE A 125 2.58 14.29 -7.92
C ILE A 125 2.30 13.26 -6.82
N GLY A 126 1.02 12.98 -6.54
CA GLY A 126 0.63 11.96 -5.57
C GLY A 126 1.14 10.57 -5.91
N HIS A 127 0.95 10.14 -7.15
CA HIS A 127 1.42 8.85 -7.64
C HIS A 127 2.94 8.77 -7.75
N ALA A 128 3.62 9.86 -8.13
CA ALA A 128 5.07 9.86 -8.28
C ALA A 128 5.78 9.82 -6.91
N TRP A 129 5.30 10.56 -5.92
CA TRP A 129 6.11 10.87 -4.73
C TRP A 129 5.44 10.60 -3.38
N LEU A 130 4.16 10.21 -3.36
CA LEU A 130 3.42 10.02 -2.10
C LEU A 130 2.83 8.61 -1.97
N TRP A 131 1.82 8.27 -2.77
CA TRP A 131 1.01 7.08 -2.54
C TRP A 131 1.67 5.80 -3.05
N ASP A 132 2.11 5.81 -4.30
CA ASP A 132 2.70 4.61 -4.91
C ASP A 132 4.11 4.31 -4.40
N PRO A 133 4.97 5.30 -4.09
CA PRO A 133 6.24 5.03 -3.40
C PRO A 133 6.00 4.43 -2.01
N LEU A 134 4.94 4.86 -1.31
CA LEU A 134 4.58 4.29 -0.02
C LEU A 134 4.04 2.86 -0.17
N PHE A 135 3.29 2.55 -1.23
CA PHE A 135 2.92 1.17 -1.57
C PHE A 135 4.15 0.33 -1.90
N LEU A 136 5.09 0.86 -2.67
CA LEU A 136 6.36 0.20 -3.02
C LEU A 136 7.20 -0.07 -1.76
N LEU A 137 7.30 0.90 -0.85
CA LEU A 137 7.98 0.74 0.44
C LEU A 137 7.33 -0.37 1.26
N TRP A 138 6.00 -0.33 1.41
CA TRP A 138 5.24 -1.34 2.13
C TRP A 138 5.46 -2.74 1.52
N GLY A 139 5.23 -2.89 0.22
CA GLY A 139 5.39 -4.16 -0.49
C GLY A 139 6.81 -4.71 -0.41
N THR A 140 7.82 -3.87 -0.64
CA THR A 140 9.23 -4.27 -0.62
C THR A 140 9.65 -4.71 0.79
N ALA A 141 9.33 -3.93 1.82
CA ALA A 141 9.62 -4.29 3.20
C ALA A 141 8.95 -5.62 3.58
N LEU A 142 7.70 -5.83 3.17
CA LEU A 142 6.97 -7.08 3.40
C LEU A 142 7.63 -8.28 2.70
N VAL A 143 7.94 -8.15 1.40
CA VAL A 143 8.59 -9.21 0.61
C VAL A 143 9.95 -9.60 1.21
N ILE A 144 10.79 -8.61 1.56
CA ILE A 144 12.10 -8.87 2.16
C ILE A 144 11.93 -9.51 3.55
N SER A 145 10.95 -9.08 4.35
CA SER A 145 10.63 -9.71 5.64
C SER A 145 10.28 -11.19 5.48
N LEU A 146 9.43 -11.53 4.51
CA LEU A 146 9.03 -12.90 4.23
C LEU A 146 10.19 -13.74 3.70
N TRP A 147 11.06 -13.17 2.87
CA TRP A 147 12.22 -13.85 2.32
C TRP A 147 13.28 -14.14 3.39
N THR A 148 13.60 -13.15 4.22
CA THR A 148 14.60 -13.30 5.29
C THR A 148 14.14 -14.21 6.42
N SER A 149 12.84 -14.22 6.74
CA SER A 149 12.29 -15.18 7.74
C SER A 149 12.38 -16.65 7.31
N ARG A 150 12.53 -16.95 6.01
CA ARG A 150 12.74 -18.33 5.53
C ARG A 150 14.14 -18.85 5.84
N ARG A 151 15.15 -17.99 5.81
CA ARG A 151 16.57 -18.36 6.00
C ARG A 151 16.93 -18.67 7.46
N SER A 152 16.08 -18.26 8.41
CA SER A 152 16.28 -18.47 9.84
C SER A 152 15.64 -19.76 10.37
N SER A 153 15.00 -20.58 9.52
CA SER A 153 14.58 -21.93 9.88
C SER A 153 15.70 -22.90 9.50
N PRO A 154 16.45 -23.49 10.45
CA PRO A 154 17.35 -24.59 10.13
C PRO A 154 16.51 -25.70 9.51
N VAL A 155 16.92 -26.16 8.33
CA VAL A 155 16.47 -27.45 7.80
C VAL A 155 17.01 -28.49 8.78
N ILE A 156 16.17 -28.95 9.70
CA ILE A 156 16.39 -30.22 10.38
C ILE A 156 15.92 -31.27 9.39
N ALA A 157 16.88 -31.86 8.68
CA ALA A 157 16.77 -33.13 8.00
C ALA A 157 17.85 -34.05 8.59
#